data_AF-A0A3M1IVU3-F1
#
_entry.id   AF-A0A3M1IVU3-F1
#
_cell.length_a   1.000
_cell.length_b   1.000
_cell.length_c   1.000
_cell.angle_alpha   90.00
_cell.angle_beta   90.00
_cell.angle_gamma   90.00
#
_symmetry.space_group_name_H-M   'P 1'
#
loop_
_entity.id
_entity.type
_entity.pdbx_description
1 polymer ?
#
loop_
_entity_poly.entity_id
_entity_poly.type
_entity_poly.pdbx_seq_one_letter_code
_entity_poly.pdbx_strand_id
1 'polypeptide(L)' 'GAAAGSREGYNYSKAMKEAGKSGLVWTPETLDRYIRKPKEVVPGTKMPFPGLKDDAQRLDLIAYLQQFSKQPDK' A
#
# COMPACT_ATOMS: atom_id res chain seq x y z
N GLY A 1 -6.45 -2.16 9.38
CA GLY A 1 -5.56 -2.19 8.20
C GLY A 1 -4.96 -3.58 8.06
N ALA A 2 -4.47 -3.95 6.88
CA ALA A 2 -3.80 -5.24 6.64
C ALA A 2 -2.28 -5.08 6.65
N ALA A 3 -1.52 -6.11 7.03
CA ALA A 3 -0.07 -6.10 6.92
C ALA A 3 0.37 -6.04 5.45
N ALA A 4 1.45 -5.33 5.15
CA ALA A 4 1.96 -5.24 3.80
C ALA A 4 2.47 -6.60 3.30
N GLY A 5 2.18 -6.94 2.04
CA GLY A 5 2.65 -8.18 1.44
C GLY A 5 2.10 -9.47 2.06
N SER A 6 0.97 -9.42 2.78
CA SER A 6 0.40 -10.57 3.50
C SER A 6 -0.78 -11.26 2.81
N ARG A 7 -1.32 -10.72 1.70
CA ARG A 7 -2.46 -11.34 1.01
C ARG A 7 -2.04 -12.64 0.33
N GLU A 8 -2.77 -13.71 0.61
CA GLU A 8 -2.52 -15.00 -0.03
C GLU A 8 -2.84 -14.94 -1.54
N GLY A 9 -2.22 -15.84 -2.32
CA GLY A 9 -2.42 -15.91 -3.77
C GLY A 9 -1.67 -14.86 -4.60
N TYR A 10 -0.93 -13.93 -3.99
CA TYR A 10 -0.11 -12.94 -4.71
C TYR A 10 1.40 -13.08 -4.43
N ASN A 11 2.21 -13.12 -5.50
CA ASN A 11 3.66 -13.25 -5.38
C ASN A 11 4.37 -11.90 -5.18
N TYR A 12 4.27 -11.37 -3.96
CA TYR A 12 4.93 -10.13 -3.55
C TYR A 12 6.46 -10.15 -3.74
N SER A 13 7.06 -8.96 -3.87
CA SER A 13 8.53 -8.84 -3.81
C SER A 13 9.04 -9.22 -2.42
N LYS A 14 10.30 -9.68 -2.33
CA LYS A 14 10.95 -9.93 -1.05
C LYS A 14 10.88 -8.69 -0.15
N ALA A 15 11.17 -7.52 -0.71
CA ALA A 15 11.12 -6.25 0.02
C ALA A 15 9.74 -5.95 0.63
N MET A 16 8.65 -6.19 -0.11
CA MET A 16 7.30 -5.93 0.40
C MET A 16 6.92 -6.90 1.53
N LYS A 17 7.30 -8.18 1.42
CA LYS A 17 7.08 -9.17 2.49
C LYS A 17 7.87 -8.80 3.75
N GLU A 18 9.13 -8.41 3.61
CA GLU A 18 9.96 -7.99 4.75
C GLU A 18 9.46 -6.68 5.37
N ALA A 19 8.96 -5.73 4.58
CA ALA A 19 8.35 -4.50 5.09
C ALA A 19 7.13 -4.82 5.98
N GLY A 20 6.27 -5.75 5.55
CA GLY A 20 5.14 -6.23 6.36
C GLY A 20 5.60 -6.88 7.67
N LYS A 21 6.59 -7.78 7.62
CA LYS A 21 7.18 -8.41 8.82
C LYS A 21 7.82 -7.39 9.76
N SER A 22 8.35 -6.29 9.21
CA SER A 22 8.95 -5.18 9.96
C SER A 22 7.90 -4.20 10.50
N GLY A 23 6.61 -4.48 10.32
CA GLY A 23 5.50 -3.72 10.91
C GLY A 23 4.81 -2.75 9.97
N LEU A 24 5.09 -2.76 8.66
CA LEU A 24 4.31 -1.96 7.71
C LEU A 24 2.87 -2.49 7.62
N VAL A 25 1.93 -1.70 8.11
CA VAL A 25 0.48 -1.98 8.08
C VAL A 25 -0.20 -0.91 7.23
N TRP A 26 -1.10 -1.31 6.34
CA TRP A 26 -1.89 -0.40 5.51
C TRP A 26 -2.93 0.34 6.35
N THR A 27 -2.56 1.54 6.77
CA THR A 27 -3.39 2.61 7.30
C THR A 27 -3.51 3.73 6.25
N PRO A 28 -4.45 4.68 6.39
CA PRO A 28 -4.55 5.81 5.45
C PRO A 28 -3.23 6.58 5.31
N GLU A 29 -2.51 6.78 6.41
CA GLU A 29 -1.25 7.54 6.47
C GLU A 29 -0.09 6.81 5.80
N THR A 30 0.04 5.51 6.05
CA THR A 30 1.09 4.69 5.45
C THR A 30 0.82 4.44 3.96
N LEU A 31 -0.45 4.32 3.59
CA LEU A 31 -0.88 4.19 2.20
C LEU A 31 -0.63 5.49 1.42
N ASP A 32 -0.92 6.65 2.01
CA ASP A 32 -0.57 7.96 1.42
C ASP A 32 0.92 8.07 1.10
N ARG A 33 1.77 7.77 2.09
CA ARG A 33 3.24 7.77 1.91
C ARG A 33 3.66 6.81 0.81
N TYR A 34 3.10 5.61 0.80
CA TYR A 34 3.42 4.59 -0.19
C TYR A 34 3.02 5.02 -1.60
N ILE A 35 1.79 5.50 -1.79
CA ILE A 35 1.28 5.95 -3.09
C ILE A 35 2.06 7.18 -3.58
N ARG A 36 2.49 8.06 -2.67
CA ARG A 36 3.32 9.23 -3.03
C ARG A 36 4.62 8.82 -3.70
N LYS A 37 5.33 7.82 -3.15
CA LYS A 37 6.59 7.30 -3.70
C LYS A 37 6.86 5.84 -3.23
N PRO A 38 6.40 4.83 -3.99
CA PRO A 38 6.49 3.43 -3.55
C PRO A 38 7.92 2.92 -3.33
N LYS A 39 8.86 3.33 -4.20
CA LYS A 39 10.26 2.89 -4.13
C LYS A 39 11.02 3.49 -2.95
N GLU A 40 10.57 4.62 -2.42
CA GLU A 40 11.18 5.26 -1.25
C GLU A 40 10.74 4.54 0.03
N VAL A 41 9.45 4.19 0.11
CA VAL A 41 8.88 3.50 1.28
C VAL A 41 9.25 2.01 1.31
N VAL A 42 9.27 1.34 0.15
CA VAL A 42 9.68 -0.07 0.02
C VAL A 42 10.70 -0.21 -1.12
N PRO A 43 12.00 0.01 -0.84
CA PRO A 43 13.06 -0.19 -1.82
C PRO A 43 13.08 -1.64 -2.33
N GLY A 44 13.02 -1.82 -3.65
CA GLY A 44 12.89 -3.15 -4.26
C GLY A 44 11.45 -3.69 -4.32
N THR A 45 10.44 -2.82 -4.13
CA THR A 45 9.07 -3.17 -4.53
C THR A 45 9.00 -3.51 -6.02
N LYS A 46 8.18 -4.51 -6.36
CA LYS A 46 7.87 -4.88 -7.75
C LYS A 46 6.90 -3.90 -8.42
N MET A 47 6.34 -2.93 -7.68
CA MET A 47 5.40 -1.94 -8.22
C MET A 47 6.14 -0.90 -9.08
N PRO A 48 5.99 -0.90 -10.41
CA PRO A 48 6.71 0.04 -11.29
C PRO A 48 5.98 1.39 -11.39
N PHE A 49 5.47 1.89 -10.25
CA PHE A 49 4.73 3.14 -10.19
C PHE A 49 5.65 4.26 -9.69
N PRO A 50 5.77 5.39 -10.42
CA PRO A 50 6.61 6.51 -10.00
C PRO A 50 6.07 7.25 -8.76
N GLY A 51 4.78 7.10 -8.46
CA GLY A 51 4.10 7.77 -7.37
C GLY A 51 3.11 8.84 -7.83
N LEU A 52 2.14 9.19 -6.96
CA LEU A 52 1.16 10.25 -7.18
C LEU A 52 1.53 11.46 -6.32
N LYS A 53 2.06 12.53 -6.93
CA LYS A 53 2.58 13.69 -6.17
C LYS A 53 1.50 14.64 -5.69
N ASP A 54 0.36 14.69 -6.38
CA ASP A 54 -0.76 15.55 -6.01
C ASP A 54 -1.41 15.01 -4.73
N ASP A 55 -1.48 15.87 -3.71
CA ASP A 55 -1.98 15.49 -2.40
C ASP A 55 -3.51 15.31 -2.40
N ALA A 56 -4.25 16.13 -3.14
CA ALA A 56 -5.71 16.02 -3.23
C ALA A 56 -6.10 14.71 -3.94
N GLN A 57 -5.45 14.39 -5.05
CA GLN A 57 -5.70 13.13 -5.77
C GLN A 57 -5.36 11.89 -4.94
N ARG A 58 -4.31 11.94 -4.10
CA ARG A 58 -4.01 10.82 -3.18
C ARG A 58 -5.08 10.68 -2.11
N LEU A 59 -5.54 11.78 -1.53
CA LEU A 59 -6.60 11.76 -0.51
C LEU A 59 -7.91 11.21 -1.09
N ASP A 60 -8.30 11.64 -2.30
CA ASP A 60 -9.47 11.13 -3.00
C ASP A 60 -9.35 9.63 -3.31
N LEU A 61 -8.17 9.19 -3.78
CA LEU A 61 -7.91 7.78 -4.02
C LEU A 61 -8.01 6.95 -2.73
N ILE A 62 -7.47 7.44 -1.61
CA ILE A 62 -7.55 6.76 -0.32
C ILE A 62 -9.00 6.69 0.15
N ALA A 63 -9.75 7.80 0.05
CA ALA A 63 -11.17 7.84 0.40
C ALA A 63 -11.99 6.85 -0.44
N TYR A 64 -11.72 6.77 -1.74
CA TYR A 64 -12.34 5.78 -2.63
C TYR A 64 -12.02 4.34 -2.20
N LEU A 65 -10.75 4.00 -1.96
CA LEU A 65 -10.34 2.67 -1.52
C LEU A 65 -10.99 2.26 -0.18
N GLN A 66 -11.18 3.22 0.74
CA GLN A 66 -11.86 2.97 2.02
C GLN A 66 -13.33 2.57 1.87
N GLN A 67 -13.99 2.88 0.75
CA GLN A 67 -15.37 2.45 0.51
C GLN A 67 -15.46 0.92 0.35
N PHE A 68 -14.40 0.29 -0.13
CA PHE A 68 -14.36 -1.16 -0.39
C PHE A 68 -13.78 -1.97 0.78
N SER A 69 -13.11 -1.33 1.74
CA SER A 69 -12.55 -2.02 2.90
C SER A 69 -13.58 -2.45 3.94
N LYS A 70 -14.83 -2.00 3.82
CA LYS A 70 -15.97 -2.39 4.67
C LYS A 70 -16.73 -3.62 4.18
N GLN A 71 -16.42 -4.17 3.01
CA GLN A 71 -17.02 -5.44 2.61
C GLN A 71 -16.22 -6.60 3.21
N PRO A 72 -16.84 -7.47 4.03
CA PRO A 72 -16.22 -8.73 4.40
C PRO A 72 -16.06 -9.54 3.12
N ASP A 73 -14.85 -10.03 2.87
CA ASP A 73 -14.57 -11.00 1.82
C ASP A 73 -15.64 -12.11 1.87
N LYS A 74 -16.30 -12.38 0.74
CA LYS A 74 -17.14 -13.57 0.57
C LYS A 74 -16.28 -14.82 0.53
#